data_AF-A0A9C9THA9-F1
#
_entry.id   AF-A0A9C9THA9-F1
#
_cell.length_a   1.000
_cell.length_b   1.000
_cell.length_c   1.000
_cell.angle_alpha   90.00
_cell.angle_beta   90.00
_cell.angle_gamma   90.00
#
_symmetry.space_group_name_H-M   'P 1'
#
loop_
_entity.id
_entity.type
_entity.pdbx_description
1 polymer ?
#
loop_
_entity_poly.entity_id
_entity_poly.type
_entity_poly.pdbx_seq_one_letter_code
_entity_poly.pdbx_strand_id
1 'polypeptide(L)'
;MVARYTAEELATIRELFPAGGAVACHAVLPDHTLGSIAQKANRIGVRLDKPAYNAAMRARRARQKSYKYSKPRPEPCADARPRACLRCRGDFPSEGIHNRICKHCREKNAKTTVAVTLSDGFGGYVPPHRGLS
;
A
#
# COMPACT_ATOMS: atom_id res chain seq x y z
N MET A 1 -0.65 1.09 38.72
CA MET A 1 -0.14 -0.15 39.35
C MET A 1 0.76 -0.85 38.33
N VAL A 2 1.99 -1.22 38.69
CA VAL A 2 2.87 -1.99 37.80
C VAL A 2 2.51 -3.47 37.99
N ALA A 3 1.97 -4.11 36.96
CA ALA A 3 1.71 -5.55 36.99
C ALA A 3 3.01 -6.30 37.33
N ARG A 4 2.96 -7.18 38.33
CA ARG A 4 4.11 -7.99 38.72
C ARG A 4 4.21 -9.16 37.75
N TYR A 5 5.39 -9.31 37.13
CA TYR A 5 5.68 -10.44 36.27
C TYR A 5 5.90 -11.72 37.09
N THR A 6 5.17 -12.79 36.78
CA THR A 6 5.37 -14.11 37.38
C THR A 6 6.57 -14.83 36.75
N ALA A 7 7.06 -15.90 37.38
CA ALA A 7 8.19 -16.67 36.85
C ALA A 7 7.90 -17.29 35.47
N GLU A 8 6.65 -17.71 35.25
CA GLU A 8 6.18 -18.28 33.98
C GLU A 8 6.18 -17.23 32.87
N GLU A 9 5.70 -16.03 33.14
CA GLU A 9 5.71 -14.92 32.17
C GLU A 9 7.14 -14.52 31.78
N LEU A 10 8.07 -14.58 32.73
CA LEU A 10 9.50 -14.33 32.45
C LEU A 10 10.11 -15.41 31.56
N ALA A 11 9.71 -16.67 31.73
CA ALA A 11 10.13 -17.75 30.83
C ALA A 11 9.61 -17.51 29.42
N THR A 12 8.33 -17.15 29.29
CA THR A 12 7.69 -16.80 28.01
C THR A 12 8.41 -15.63 27.32
N ILE A 13 8.80 -14.58 28.06
CA ILE A 13 9.56 -13.46 27.49
C ILE A 13 10.94 -13.92 27.01
N ARG A 14 11.64 -14.79 27.74
CA ARG A 14 12.96 -15.27 27.31
C ARG A 14 12.91 -16.07 26.02
N GLU A 15 11.86 -16.85 25.83
CA GLU A 15 11.69 -17.73 24.67
C GLU A 15 11.17 -16.98 23.44
N LEU A 16 10.11 -16.18 23.58
CA LEU A 16 9.39 -15.61 22.43
C LEU A 16 9.90 -14.22 22.01
N PHE A 17 10.48 -13.45 22.94
CA PHE A 17 10.89 -12.08 22.66
C PHE A 17 12.02 -11.98 21.61
N PRO A 18 13.05 -12.85 21.57
CA PRO A 18 14.11 -12.74 20.58
C PRO A 18 13.62 -12.82 19.13
N ALA A 19 12.70 -13.74 18.84
CA ALA A 19 12.20 -13.98 17.48
C ALA A 19 11.03 -13.07 17.09
N GLY A 20 10.11 -12.79 18.03
CA GLY A 20 8.84 -12.11 17.72
C GLY A 20 8.64 -10.76 18.40
N GLY A 21 9.54 -10.38 19.30
CA GLY A 21 9.45 -9.14 20.08
C GLY A 21 8.23 -9.10 20.99
N ALA A 22 7.86 -7.89 21.43
CA ALA A 22 6.72 -7.68 22.32
C ALA A 22 5.38 -8.16 21.74
N VAL A 23 5.23 -8.16 20.40
CA VAL A 23 4.00 -8.59 19.72
C VAL A 23 3.74 -10.08 19.90
N ALA A 24 4.78 -10.91 19.85
CA ALA A 24 4.64 -12.34 20.07
C ALA A 24 4.33 -12.66 21.53
N CYS A 25 5.00 -11.99 22.47
CA CYS A 25 4.72 -12.17 23.90
C CYS A 25 3.30 -11.73 24.27
N HIS A 26 2.80 -10.61 23.72
CA HIS A 26 1.44 -10.11 24.00
C HIS A 26 0.33 -11.03 23.47
N ALA A 27 0.61 -11.85 22.45
CA ALA A 27 -0.35 -12.85 22.00
C ALA A 27 -0.59 -13.95 23.05
N VAL A 28 0.40 -14.20 23.92
CA VAL A 28 0.36 -15.19 25.00
C VAL A 28 0.04 -14.53 26.36
N LEU A 29 0.46 -13.27 26.53
CA LEU A 29 0.32 -12.48 27.75
C LEU A 29 -0.56 -11.24 27.49
N PRO A 30 -1.89 -11.40 27.31
CA PRO A 30 -2.79 -10.31 26.95
C PRO A 30 -2.96 -9.26 28.07
N ASP A 31 -2.67 -9.63 29.31
CA ASP A 31 -2.77 -8.72 30.47
C ASP A 31 -1.66 -7.67 30.52
N HIS A 32 -0.61 -7.85 29.72
CA HIS A 32 0.54 -6.94 29.67
C HIS A 32 0.57 -6.16 28.37
N THR A 33 0.73 -4.84 28.48
CA THR A 33 0.87 -3.99 27.31
C THR A 33 2.21 -4.25 26.60
N LEU A 34 2.24 -4.01 25.28
CA LEU A 34 3.47 -4.15 24.48
C LEU A 34 4.66 -3.36 25.06
N GLY A 35 4.39 -2.16 25.57
CA GLY A 35 5.40 -1.30 26.19
C GLY A 35 5.94 -1.87 27.49
N SER A 36 5.09 -2.46 28.35
CA SER A 36 5.53 -3.06 29.61
C SER A 36 6.40 -4.29 29.35
N ILE A 37 6.05 -5.12 28.36
CA ILE A 37 6.82 -6.30 27.94
C ILE A 37 8.18 -5.88 27.41
N ALA A 38 8.25 -4.87 26.54
CA ALA A 38 9.51 -4.39 26.00
C ALA A 38 10.43 -3.81 27.09
N GLN A 39 9.89 -3.01 28.02
CA GLN A 39 10.65 -2.53 29.17
C GLN A 39 11.13 -3.68 30.05
N LYS A 40 10.29 -4.69 30.28
CA LYS A 40 10.66 -5.85 31.10
C LYS A 40 11.77 -6.68 30.45
N ALA A 41 11.67 -6.98 29.15
CA ALA A 41 12.69 -7.69 28.39
C ALA A 41 14.05 -7.00 28.47
N ASN A 42 14.09 -5.67 28.32
CA ASN A 42 15.30 -4.88 28.50
C ASN A 42 15.87 -4.99 29.93
N ARG A 43 15.02 -4.95 30.96
CA ARG A 43 15.45 -5.09 32.36
C ARG A 43 16.03 -6.47 32.68
N ILE A 44 15.56 -7.52 32.03
CA ILE A 44 16.09 -8.90 32.20
C ILE A 44 17.20 -9.25 31.20
N GLY A 45 17.66 -8.29 30.40
CA GLY A 45 18.76 -8.45 29.46
C GLY A 45 18.43 -9.22 28.17
N VAL A 46 17.15 -9.49 27.90
CA VAL A 46 16.73 -10.17 26.67
C VAL A 46 16.62 -9.16 25.54
N ARG A 47 17.38 -9.39 24.46
CA ARG A 47 17.40 -8.53 23.28
C ARG A 47 16.66 -9.17 22.12
N LEU A 48 16.09 -8.31 21.29
CA LEU A 48 15.49 -8.71 20.02
C LEU A 48 16.58 -9.16 19.05
N ASP A 49 16.42 -10.33 18.44
CA ASP A 49 17.23 -10.73 17.31
C ASP A 49 16.69 -10.06 16.04
N LYS A 50 17.25 -8.88 15.74
CA LYS A 50 16.83 -8.03 14.61
C LYS A 50 16.70 -8.80 13.28
N PRO A 51 17.67 -9.63 12.84
CA PRO A 51 17.54 -10.38 11.59
C PRO A 51 16.36 -11.36 11.62
N ALA A 52 16.21 -12.20 12.66
CA ALA A 52 15.10 -13.15 12.76
C ALA A 52 13.74 -12.44 12.81
N TYR A 53 13.62 -11.39 13.63
CA TYR A 53 12.41 -10.57 13.71
C TYR A 53 12.04 -9.94 12.36
N ASN A 54 13.01 -9.37 11.65
CA ASN A 54 12.77 -8.78 10.34
C ASN A 54 12.37 -9.84 9.31
N ALA A 55 12.96 -11.04 9.35
CA ALA A 55 12.58 -12.16 8.48
C ALA A 55 11.11 -12.57 8.73
N ALA A 56 10.71 -12.75 10.00
CA ALA A 56 9.33 -13.05 10.37
C ALA A 56 8.35 -11.96 9.92
N MET A 57 8.70 -10.69 10.13
CA MET A 57 7.89 -9.56 9.68
C MET A 57 7.78 -9.46 8.15
N ARG A 58 8.87 -9.73 7.42
CA ARG A 58 8.85 -9.81 5.95
C ARG A 58 7.95 -10.95 5.46
N ALA A 59 8.06 -12.14 6.06
CA ALA A 59 7.19 -13.28 5.74
C ALA A 59 5.71 -12.96 5.99
N ARG A 60 5.39 -12.32 7.13
CA ARG A 60 4.02 -11.87 7.43
C ARG A 60 3.50 -10.87 6.39
N ARG A 61 4.30 -9.87 6.02
CA ARG A 61 3.93 -8.89 4.98
C ARG A 61 3.73 -9.55 3.61
N ALA A 62 4.57 -10.52 3.25
CA ALA A 62 4.42 -11.28 2.01
C ALA A 62 3.08 -12.05 1.98
N ARG A 63 2.73 -12.74 3.07
CA ARG A 63 1.43 -13.41 3.23
C ARG A 63 0.26 -12.43 3.12
N GLN A 64 0.32 -11.29 3.83
CA GLN A 64 -0.73 -10.27 3.75
C GLN A 64 -0.91 -9.68 2.35
N LYS A 65 0.19 -9.43 1.63
CA LYS A 65 0.12 -8.99 0.23
C LYS A 65 -0.56 -10.04 -0.63
N SER A 66 -0.13 -11.30 -0.55
CA SER A 66 -0.74 -12.39 -1.34
C SER A 66 -2.25 -12.49 -1.12
N TYR A 67 -2.70 -12.42 0.14
CA TYR A 67 -4.12 -12.45 0.50
C TYR A 67 -4.92 -11.26 -0.05
N LYS A 68 -4.33 -10.06 -0.06
CA LYS A 68 -4.97 -8.85 -0.62
C LYS A 68 -5.22 -8.97 -2.12
N TYR A 69 -4.31 -9.61 -2.85
CA TYR A 69 -4.44 -9.82 -4.30
C TYR A 69 -5.30 -11.04 -4.65
N SER A 70 -5.35 -12.06 -3.80
CA SER A 70 -6.19 -13.25 -4.04
C SER A 70 -7.66 -13.03 -3.70
N LYS A 71 -8.00 -12.00 -2.92
CA LYS A 71 -9.40 -11.61 -2.74
C LYS A 71 -9.95 -11.11 -4.07
N PRO A 72 -11.08 -11.66 -4.56
CA PRO A 72 -11.78 -11.06 -5.67
C PRO A 72 -12.04 -9.60 -5.32
N ARG A 73 -11.73 -8.69 -6.24
CA ARG A 73 -12.18 -7.31 -6.07
C ARG A 73 -13.69 -7.36 -5.86
N PRO A 74 -14.25 -6.57 -4.94
CA PRO A 74 -15.70 -6.42 -4.93
C PRO A 74 -16.13 -6.08 -6.36
N GLU A 75 -17.19 -6.76 -6.81
CA GLU A 75 -17.82 -6.47 -8.09
C GLU A 75 -17.88 -4.94 -8.25
N PRO A 76 -17.45 -4.38 -9.40
CA PRO A 76 -17.50 -2.94 -9.61
C PRO A 76 -18.89 -2.45 -9.23
N CYS A 77 -18.97 -1.49 -8.30
CA CYS A 77 -20.24 -1.05 -7.75
C CYS A 77 -21.24 -0.82 -8.90
N ALA A 78 -22.36 -1.55 -8.89
CA ALA A 78 -23.42 -1.41 -9.89
C ALA A 78 -23.92 0.05 -10.00
N ASP A 79 -23.63 0.87 -8.99
CA ASP A 79 -23.88 2.31 -8.93
C ASP A 79 -22.77 3.17 -9.55
N ALA A 80 -22.17 2.74 -10.66
CA ALA A 80 -21.30 3.61 -11.44
C ALA A 80 -22.16 4.76 -12.00
N ARG A 81 -22.32 5.83 -11.21
CA ARG A 81 -23.09 7.01 -11.59
C ARG A 81 -22.57 7.52 -12.93
N PRO A 82 -23.46 7.86 -13.87
CA PRO A 82 -23.04 8.44 -15.13
C PRO A 82 -22.19 9.67 -14.86
N ARG A 83 -21.14 9.84 -15.68
CA ARG A 83 -20.24 10.99 -15.62
C ARG A 83 -20.44 11.85 -16.85
N ALA A 84 -20.37 13.17 -16.70
CA ALA A 84 -20.39 14.08 -17.82
C ALA A 84 -19.08 13.98 -18.64
N CYS A 85 -19.22 13.88 -19.95
CA CYS A 85 -18.12 13.91 -20.91
C CYS A 85 -17.46 15.30 -20.92
N LEU A 86 -16.14 15.38 -20.81
CA LEU A 86 -15.42 16.67 -20.86
C LEU A 86 -15.53 17.39 -22.21
N ARG A 87 -15.95 16.69 -23.27
CA ARG A 87 -16.07 17.26 -24.61
C ARG A 87 -17.50 17.67 -24.96
N CYS A 88 -18.47 16.78 -24.82
CA CYS A 88 -19.87 17.06 -25.17
C CYS A 88 -20.77 17.36 -23.96
N ARG A 89 -20.25 17.23 -22.73
CA ARG A 89 -20.98 17.36 -21.46
C ARG A 89 -22.12 16.37 -21.24
N GLY A 90 -22.36 15.45 -22.17
CA GLY A 90 -23.34 14.38 -22.03
C GLY A 90 -22.90 13.32 -21.03
N ASP A 91 -23.87 12.77 -20.31
CA ASP A 91 -23.70 11.70 -19.32
C ASP A 91 -23.41 10.35 -19.99
N PHE A 92 -22.42 9.61 -19.49
CA PHE A 92 -22.08 8.29 -20.00
C PHE A 92 -21.52 7.35 -18.90
N PRO A 93 -21.66 6.02 -19.05
CA PRO A 93 -21.06 5.06 -18.13
C PRO A 93 -19.54 5.06 -18.30
N SER A 94 -18.81 5.27 -17.20
CA SER A 94 -17.35 5.35 -17.21
C SER A 94 -16.71 4.25 -16.38
N GLU A 95 -15.90 3.43 -17.04
CA GLU A 95 -15.02 2.45 -16.39
C GLU A 95 -13.81 3.15 -15.75
N GLY A 96 -14.00 3.62 -14.51
CA GLY A 96 -12.93 4.20 -13.69
C GLY A 96 -12.78 5.72 -13.75
N ILE A 97 -11.89 6.26 -12.92
CA ILE A 97 -11.72 7.71 -12.68
C ILE A 97 -11.03 8.45 -13.85
N HIS A 98 -10.27 7.72 -14.66
CA HIS A 98 -9.47 8.28 -15.75
C HIS A 98 -10.25 8.40 -17.07
N ASN A 99 -11.39 7.73 -17.22
CA ASN A 99 -12.18 7.80 -18.44
C ASN A 99 -13.19 8.95 -18.38
N ARG A 100 -12.84 10.11 -18.94
CA ARG A 100 -13.71 11.31 -18.90
C ARG A 100 -14.25 11.76 -20.27
N ILE A 101 -14.12 10.92 -21.29
CA ILE A 101 -14.58 11.22 -22.66
C ILE A 101 -15.46 10.05 -23.13
N CYS A 102 -16.69 10.34 -23.53
CA CYS A 102 -17.61 9.32 -24.02
C CYS A 102 -17.10 8.66 -25.32
N LYS A 103 -17.59 7.45 -25.62
CA LYS A 103 -17.18 6.64 -26.79
C LYS A 103 -17.28 7.45 -28.10
N HIS A 104 -18.38 8.17 -28.31
CA HIS A 104 -18.56 9.01 -29.51
C HIS A 104 -17.51 10.13 -29.64
N CYS A 105 -17.21 10.84 -28.55
CA CYS A 105 -16.23 11.91 -28.58
C CYS A 105 -14.79 11.38 -28.72
N ARG A 106 -14.53 10.17 -28.24
CA ARG A 106 -13.25 9.47 -28.39
C ARG A 106 -13.02 9.05 -29.83
N GLU A 107 -14.02 8.45 -30.48
CA GLU A 107 -13.95 8.05 -31.89
C GLU A 107 -13.81 9.25 -32.83
N LYS A 108 -14.49 10.37 -32.53
CA LYS A 108 -14.30 11.63 -33.26
C LYS A 108 -12.85 12.12 -33.19
N ASN A 109 -12.21 12.03 -32.02
CA ASN A 109 -10.78 12.35 -31.86
C ASN A 109 -9.87 11.39 -32.61
N ALA A 110 -10.14 10.08 -32.55
CA ALA A 110 -9.34 9.09 -33.27
C ALA A 110 -9.33 9.36 -34.78
N LYS A 111 -10.46 9.79 -35.34
CA LYS A 111 -10.54 10.21 -36.76
C LYS A 111 -9.79 11.51 -37.05
N THR A 112 -9.56 12.37 -36.05
CA THR A 112 -8.79 13.62 -36.23
C THR A 112 -7.28 13.38 -36.13
N THR A 113 -6.83 12.45 -35.28
CA THR A 113 -5.40 12.18 -35.05
C THR A 113 -4.74 11.35 -36.16
N VAL A 114 -5.50 10.70 -37.03
CA VAL A 114 -4.96 9.88 -38.15
C VAL A 114 -4.71 10.72 -39.41
N ALA A 115 -5.07 12.02 -39.40
CA ALA A 115 -4.79 12.96 -40.48
C ALA A 115 -3.56 13.86 -40.20
N VAL A 116 -2.63 13.42 -39.34
CA VAL A 116 -1.26 13.95 -39.38
C VAL A 116 -0.46 12.96 -40.22
N THR A 117 -0.46 13.20 -41.52
CA THR A 117 0.47 12.57 -42.45
C THR A 117 1.87 12.77 -41.90
N LEU A 118 2.59 11.66 -41.72
CA LEU A 118 4.04 11.62 -41.68
C LEU A 118 4.56 12.11 -43.03
N SER A 119 4.61 13.42 -43.20
CA SER A 119 5.33 14.09 -44.26
C SER A 119 6.09 15.24 -43.62
N ASP A 120 7.38 14.97 -43.43
CA ASP A 120 8.48 15.92 -43.22
C ASP A 120 8.68 16.54 -41.82
N GLY A 121 9.82 16.18 -41.22
CA GLY A 121 10.54 17.02 -40.27
C GLY A 121 10.52 16.58 -38.81
N PHE A 122 11.62 15.97 -38.36
CA PHE A 122 12.01 15.92 -36.95
C PHE A 122 12.18 17.36 -36.41
N GLY A 123 11.11 17.95 -35.90
CA GLY A 123 11.15 19.18 -35.09
C GLY A 123 11.52 18.81 -33.66
N GLY A 124 12.81 18.67 -33.38
CA GLY A 124 13.31 18.46 -32.03
C GLY A 124 12.84 19.56 -31.07
N TYR A 125 12.18 19.17 -29.99
CA TYR A 125 11.91 20.08 -28.87
C TYR A 125 13.23 20.44 -28.21
N VAL A 126 13.71 21.67 -28.45
CA VAL A 126 14.82 22.25 -27.69
C VAL A 126 14.21 22.95 -26.46
N PRO A 127 14.40 22.44 -25.23
CA PRO A 127 13.93 23.14 -24.05
C PRO A 127 14.66 24.48 -23.91
N PRO A 128 13.98 25.56 -23.49
CA PRO A 128 14.62 26.85 -23.31
C PRO A 128 15.71 26.75 -22.24
N HIS A 129 16.94 27.04 -22.64
CA HIS A 129 18.06 27.20 -21.72
C HIS A 129 17.70 28.29 -20.70
N ARG A 130 17.80 27.95 -19.41
CA ARG A 130 17.74 28.92 -18.31
C ARG A 130 18.78 30.00 -18.57
N GLY A 131 18.31 31.23 -18.75
CA GLY A 131 19.17 32.42 -18.73
C GLY A 131 19.94 32.47 -17.42
N LEU A 132 21.26 32.34 -17.52
CA LEU A 132 22.21 32.83 -16.55
C LEU A 132 22.50 34.28 -16.92
N SER A 133 21.99 35.21 -16.11
CA SER A 133 22.56 36.53 -15.87
C SER A 133 22.25 36.90 -14.42
#